data_AF-A0A7C7TH88-F1
#
_entry.id   AF-A0A7C7TH88-F1
#
_cell.length_a   1.000
_cell.length_b   1.000
_cell.length_c   1.000
_cell.angle_alpha   90.00
_cell.angle_beta   90.00
_cell.angle_gamma   90.00
#
_symmetry.space_group_name_H-M   'P 1'
#
loop_
_entity.id
_entity.type
_entity.pdbx_description
1 polymer ?
#
loop_
_entity_poly.entity_id
_entity_poly.type
_entity_poly.pdbx_seq_one_letter_code
_entity_poly.pdbx_strand_id
1 'polypeptide(L)' 'MSALTFDTHAVIKDLTNAGLSPEHAEAVTGAIQTAQDTHLEQLSTKADLKDAIIKLGAGR' A
#
# COMPACT_ATOMS: atom_id res chain seq x y z
N MET A 1 -4.39 6.23 12.46
CA MET A 1 -4.07 6.50 11.04
C MET A 1 -5.25 6.04 10.22
N SER A 2 -5.80 6.87 9.33
CA SER A 2 -6.85 6.43 8.42
C SER A 2 -6.22 5.40 7.48
N ALA A 3 -6.58 4.13 7.59
CA ALA A 3 -6.23 3.14 6.59
C ALA A 3 -6.92 3.59 5.29
N LEU A 4 -6.15 4.12 4.35
CA LEU A 4 -6.63 4.38 3.00
C LEU A 4 -6.94 3.01 2.39
N THR A 5 -8.22 2.63 2.39
CA THR A 5 -8.66 1.37 1.78
C THR A 5 -8.61 1.54 0.27
N PHE A 6 -7.83 0.71 -0.42
CA PHE A 6 -7.80 0.69 -1.87
C PHE A 6 -9.03 -0.04 -2.42
N ASP A 7 -9.95 0.69 -3.04
CA ASP A 7 -11.15 0.12 -3.66
C ASP A 7 -10.80 -0.50 -5.01
N THR A 8 -10.45 -1.79 -4.97
CA THR A 8 -10.07 -2.55 -6.17
C THR A 8 -11.19 -2.61 -7.20
N HIS A 9 -12.45 -2.68 -6.77
CA HIS A 9 -13.59 -2.78 -7.67
C HIS A 9 -13.82 -1.47 -8.44
N ALA A 10 -13.72 -0.32 -7.75
CA ALA A 10 -13.81 0.98 -8.41
C ALA A 10 -12.70 1.15 -9.47
N VAL A 11 -11.46 0.78 -9.13
CA VAL A 11 -10.31 0.90 -10.03
C VAL A 11 -10.44 -0.01 -11.25
N ILE A 12 -10.82 -1.28 -11.06
CA ILE A 12 -11.05 -2.20 -12.19
C ILE A 12 -12.14 -1.65 -13.11
N LYS A 13 -13.26 -1.18 -12.54
CA LYS A 13 -14.36 -0.60 -13.30
C LYS A 13 -13.90 0.61 -14.13
N ASP A 14 -13.13 1.51 -13.54
CA ASP A 14 -12.61 2.69 -14.22
C ASP A 14 -11.64 2.32 -15.35
N LEU A 15 -10.74 1.37 -15.12
CA LEU A 15 -9.81 0.86 -16.13
C LEU A 15 -10.55 0.17 -17.29
N THR A 16 -11.57 -0.63 -16.99
CA THR A 16 -12.41 -1.25 -18.03
C THR A 16 -13.20 -0.20 -18.81
N ASN A 17 -13.75 0.81 -18.15
CA ASN A 17 -14.42 1.94 -18.82
C ASN A 17 -13.46 2.75 -19.70
N ALA A 18 -12.18 2.79 -19.34
CA ALA A 18 -11.11 3.41 -20.14
C ALA A 18 -10.67 2.54 -21.34
N GLY A 19 -11.23 1.34 -21.51
CA GLY A 19 -10.99 0.47 -22.65
C GLY A 19 -9.97 -0.65 -22.42
N LEU A 20 -9.51 -0.87 -21.19
CA LEU A 20 -8.73 -2.08 -20.88
C LEU A 20 -9.66 -3.30 -20.86
N SER A 21 -9.15 -4.45 -21.33
CA SER A 21 -9.85 -5.71 -21.10
C SER A 21 -9.88 -6.05 -19.60
N PRO A 22 -10.90 -6.78 -19.13
CA PRO A 22 -11.04 -7.12 -17.71
C PRO A 22 -9.78 -7.77 -17.14
N GLU A 23 -9.15 -8.70 -17.87
CA GLU A 23 -7.93 -9.36 -17.39
C GLU A 23 -6.75 -8.40 -17.21
N HIS A 24 -6.62 -7.36 -18.05
CA HIS A 24 -5.58 -6.35 -17.89
C HIS A 24 -5.92 -5.36 -16.76
N ALA A 25 -7.18 -4.99 -16.61
CA ALA A 25 -7.63 -4.11 -15.53
C ALA A 25 -7.38 -4.76 -14.15
N GLU A 26 -7.65 -6.05 -14.02
CA GLU A 26 -7.34 -6.84 -12.82
C GLU A 26 -5.82 -6.90 -12.56
N ALA A 27 -5.02 -7.20 -13.58
CA ALA A 27 -3.56 -7.28 -13.44
C ALA A 27 -2.94 -5.94 -12.99
N VAL A 28 -3.36 -4.83 -13.58
CA VAL A 28 -2.90 -3.48 -13.20
C VAL A 28 -3.33 -3.14 -11.78
N THR A 29 -4.59 -3.44 -11.42
CA THR A 29 -5.11 -3.20 -10.08
C THR A 29 -4.33 -3.99 -9.02
N GLY A 30 -4.01 -5.26 -9.29
CA GLY A 30 -3.21 -6.10 -8.41
C GLY A 30 -1.78 -5.59 -8.21
N ALA A 31 -1.15 -5.05 -9.26
CA ALA A 31 0.17 -4.43 -9.15
C ALA A 31 0.14 -3.18 -8.24
N ILE A 32 -0.89 -2.33 -8.36
CA ILE A 32 -1.06 -1.13 -7.53
C ILE A 32 -1.31 -1.51 -6.07
N GLN A 33 -2.14 -2.52 -5.81
CA GLN A 33 -2.40 -3.03 -4.47
C GLN A 33 -1.11 -3.55 -3.82
N THR A 34 -0.35 -4.38 -4.53
CA THR A 34 0.92 -4.93 -4.05
C THR A 34 1.93 -3.82 -3.70
N ALA A 35 2.00 -2.77 -4.50
CA ALA A 35 2.87 -1.63 -4.23
C ALA A 35 2.45 -0.86 -2.96
N GLN A 36 1.15 -0.68 -2.73
CA GLN A 36 0.64 -0.06 -1.50
C GLN A 36 0.93 -0.91 -0.27
N ASP A 37 0.69 -2.23 -0.35
CA ASP A 37 0.94 -3.14 0.76
C ASP A 37 2.43 -3.13 1.14
N THR A 38 3.32 -3.23 0.15
CA THR A 38 4.78 -3.13 0.35
C THR A 38 5.18 -1.80 0.99
N HIS A 39 4.57 -0.69 0.56
CA HIS A 39 4.87 0.62 1.11
C HIS A 39 4.42 0.73 2.58
N LEU A 40 3.25 0.19 2.92
CA LEU A 40 2.75 0.14 4.29
C LEU A 40 3.68 -0.68 5.20
N GLU A 41 4.16 -1.83 4.73
CA GLU A 41 5.14 -2.65 5.46
C GLU A 41 6.45 -1.89 5.72
N GLN A 42 6.96 -1.17 4.72
CA GLN A 42 8.15 -0.32 4.86
C GLN A 42 7.93 0.84 5.85
N LEU A 43 6.73 1.43 5.86
CA LEU A 43 6.40 2.49 6.82
C LEU A 43 6.34 1.95 8.25
N SER A 44 5.76 0.76 8.45
CA SER A 44 5.77 0.07 9.75
C SER A 44 7.20 -0.17 10.24
N THR A 45 8.05 -0.81 9.43
CA THR A 45 9.44 -1.10 9.83
C THR A 45 10.24 0.15 10.17
N LYS A 46 10.01 1.26 9.47
CA LYS A 46 10.63 2.55 9.79
C LYS A 46 10.15 3.13 11.11
N ALA A 47 8.87 2.95 11.46
CA ALA A 47 8.35 3.36 12.76
C ALA A 47 8.97 2.53 13.89
N ASP A 48 9.04 1.20 13.71
CA ASP A 48 9.66 0.29 14.68
C ASP A 48 11.14 0.64 14.95
N LEU A 49 11.89 0.96 13.89
CA LEU A 49 13.29 1.39 14.01
C LEU A 49 13.42 2.70 14.80
N LYS A 50 12.52 3.67 14.59
CA LYS A 50 12.52 4.92 15.37
C LYS A 50 12.26 4.64 16.85
N ASP A 51 11.29 3.79 17.17
CA ASP A 51 11.00 3.41 18.55
C ASP A 51 12.17 2.68 19.22
N ALA A 52 12.87 1.81 18.48
CA ALA A 52 14.08 1.15 18.98
C ALA A 52 15.22 2.16 19.27
N ILE A 53 15.45 3.13 18.38
CA ILE A 53 16.46 4.18 18.57
C ILE A 53 16.12 5.06 19.79
N ILE A 54 14.86 5.46 19.95
CA ILE A 54 14.41 6.27 21.10
C ILE A 54 14.63 5.52 22.41
N LYS A 55 14.27 4.22 22.47
CA LYS A 55 14.50 3.38 23.67
C LYS A 55 15.99 3.23 24.01
N LEU A 56 16.86 3.09 23.02
CA LEU A 56 18.32 3.01 23.22
C LEU A 56 18.94 4.37 23.61
N GLY A 57 18.36 5.48 23.17
CA GLY A 57 18.81 6.83 23.52
C GLY A 57 18.39 7.28 24.91
N ALA A 58 17.22 6.85 25.40
CA ALA A 58 16.67 7.22 26.71
C ALA A 58 17.26 6.44 27.90
N GLY A 59 18.11 5.43 27.64
CA GLY A 59 18.77 4.60 28.66
C GLY A 59 20.21 5.00 29.02
N ARG A 60 20.64 6.22 28.67
CA ARG A 60 21.96 6.78 29.03
C ARG A 60 21.82 8.08 29.81
#